data_AF-A0A947MPK0-F1
#
_entry.id   AF-A0A947MPK0-F1
#
_cell.length_a   1.000
_cell.length_b   1.000
_cell.length_c   1.000
_cell.angle_alpha   90.00
_cell.angle_beta   90.00
_cell.angle_gamma   90.00
#
_symmetry.space_group_name_H-M   'P 1'
#
loop_
_entity.id
_entity.type
_entity.pdbx_description
1 polymer ?
#
loop_
_entity_poly.entity_id
_entity_poly.type
_entity_poly.pdbx_seq_one_letter_code
_entity_poly.pdbx_strand_id
1 'polypeptide(L)'
;MPRRVPLSLLVDQAAGDGPRDQSFVRGFSAWLLAHAPRVSLPVIERLGLTDVVVTFKMKDRVRLIVTGYPPEPFPGDVTLAIDEADFPGVEFELLDEPRDIPYEFCTMDYGFAGRTMTITEGPRAGATGRLVVSATIGAREEHRVVLDTGEALSVGPGVFTFLP
;
A
#
# COMPACT_ATOMS: atom_id res chain seq x y z
N MET A 1 16.59 -15.57 15.79
CA MET A 1 16.82 -15.97 14.38
C MET A 1 15.68 -15.37 13.58
N PRO A 2 15.95 -14.55 12.56
CA PRO A 2 14.89 -13.92 11.78
C PRO A 2 14.01 -14.99 11.12
N ARG A 3 12.70 -14.81 11.22
CA ARG A 3 11.73 -15.74 10.62
C ARG A 3 11.53 -15.34 9.17
N ARG A 4 12.10 -16.13 8.24
CA ARG A 4 11.92 -15.94 6.80
C ARG A 4 10.71 -16.71 6.31
N VAL A 5 9.87 -16.05 5.52
CA VAL A 5 8.72 -16.66 4.84
C VAL A 5 8.57 -16.11 3.43
N PRO A 6 8.03 -16.88 2.48
CA PRO A 6 7.63 -16.31 1.19
C PRO A 6 6.57 -15.21 1.38
N LEU A 7 6.63 -14.16 0.57
CA LEU A 7 5.66 -13.07 0.61
C LEU A 7 4.23 -13.58 0.33
N SER A 8 4.09 -14.61 -0.51
CA SER A 8 2.79 -15.25 -0.77
C SER A 8 2.17 -15.79 0.50
N LEU A 9 2.97 -16.46 1.34
CA LEU A 9 2.50 -17.00 2.62
C LEU A 9 2.07 -15.90 3.59
N LEU A 10 2.79 -14.78 3.63
CA LEU A 10 2.40 -13.63 4.45
C LEU A 10 1.06 -13.04 3.98
N VAL A 11 0.89 -12.84 2.68
CA VAL A 11 -0.34 -12.32 2.08
C VAL A 11 -1.51 -13.27 2.34
N ASP A 12 -1.31 -14.57 2.18
CA ASP A 12 -2.34 -15.58 2.43
C ASP A 12 -2.69 -15.67 3.91
N GLN A 13 -1.71 -15.61 4.82
CA GLN A 13 -1.98 -15.57 6.27
C GLN A 13 -2.75 -14.33 6.69
N ALA A 14 -2.44 -13.18 6.09
CA ALA A 14 -3.17 -11.93 6.36
C ALA A 14 -4.60 -11.97 5.81
N ALA A 15 -4.83 -12.67 4.69
CA ALA A 15 -6.17 -12.85 4.12
C ALA A 15 -7.01 -13.88 4.89
N GLY A 16 -6.37 -14.92 5.45
CA GLY A 16 -7.08 -16.08 5.99
C GLY A 16 -7.93 -16.77 4.91
N ASP A 17 -9.08 -17.29 5.30
CA ASP A 17 -10.06 -17.91 4.39
C ASP A 17 -11.03 -16.87 3.76
N GLY A 18 -10.88 -15.59 4.09
CA GLY A 18 -11.77 -14.51 3.66
C GLY A 18 -11.45 -13.95 2.27
N PRO A 19 -12.37 -13.19 1.67
CA PRO A 19 -12.06 -12.43 0.47
C PRO A 19 -11.01 -11.37 0.77
N ARG A 20 -10.14 -11.08 -0.21
CA ARG A 20 -9.17 -9.98 -0.13
C ARG A 20 -9.85 -8.64 -0.43
N ASP A 21 -10.76 -8.27 0.47
CA ASP A 21 -11.56 -7.05 0.40
C ASP A 21 -10.92 -5.88 1.18
N GLN A 22 -11.65 -4.79 1.37
CA GLN A 22 -11.17 -3.62 2.12
C GLN A 22 -10.70 -3.97 3.55
N SER A 23 -11.39 -4.90 4.21
CA SER A 23 -11.05 -5.29 5.58
C SER A 23 -9.68 -5.97 5.61
N PHE A 24 -9.41 -6.83 4.62
CA PHE A 24 -8.08 -7.37 4.39
C PHE A 24 -7.05 -6.27 4.16
N VAL A 25 -7.29 -5.31 3.25
CA VAL A 25 -6.31 -4.25 2.98
C VAL A 25 -6.01 -3.43 4.22
N ARG A 26 -7.03 -3.04 4.99
CA ARG A 26 -6.88 -2.27 6.22
C ARG A 26 -6.11 -3.06 7.28
N GLY A 27 -6.46 -4.33 7.49
CA GLY A 27 -5.77 -5.20 8.44
C GLY A 27 -4.30 -5.41 8.06
N PHE A 28 -4.04 -5.68 6.78
CA PHE A 28 -2.68 -5.86 6.27
C PHE A 28 -1.85 -4.58 6.35
N SER A 29 -2.42 -3.42 5.99
CA SER A 29 -1.75 -2.11 6.11
C SER A 29 -1.39 -1.79 7.56
N ALA A 30 -2.33 -1.99 8.49
CA ALA A 30 -2.11 -1.77 9.91
C ALA A 30 -1.02 -2.70 10.45
N TRP A 31 -1.02 -3.97 10.03
CA TRP A 31 0.01 -4.92 10.40
C TRP A 31 1.39 -4.50 9.86
N LEU A 32 1.50 -4.13 8.59
CA LEU A 32 2.73 -3.65 7.98
C LEU A 32 3.27 -2.42 8.71
N LEU A 33 2.41 -1.44 9.02
CA LEU A 33 2.80 -0.23 9.73
C LEU A 33 3.32 -0.55 11.14
N ALA A 34 2.62 -1.42 11.88
CA ALA A 34 3.00 -1.80 13.24
C ALA A 34 4.34 -2.57 13.29
N HIS A 35 4.65 -3.30 12.22
CA HIS A 35 5.87 -4.11 12.14
C HIS A 35 6.96 -3.47 11.29
N ALA A 36 6.71 -2.33 10.65
CA ALA A 36 7.61 -1.70 9.68
C ALA A 36 9.07 -1.60 10.14
N PRO A 37 9.36 -1.22 11.40
CA PRO A 37 10.73 -1.17 11.90
C PRO A 37 11.45 -2.53 11.87
N ARG A 38 10.72 -3.64 11.86
CA ARG A 38 11.26 -5.00 11.96
C ARG A 38 11.13 -5.77 10.65
N VAL A 39 10.59 -5.19 9.59
CA VAL A 39 10.46 -5.86 8.31
C VAL A 39 11.73 -5.69 7.49
N SER A 40 12.20 -6.77 6.88
CA SER A 40 13.24 -6.76 5.86
C SER A 40 12.79 -7.55 4.63
N LEU A 41 13.12 -7.04 3.45
CA LEU A 41 12.91 -7.70 2.17
C LEU A 41 14.28 -7.93 1.54
N PRO A 42 14.83 -9.15 1.59
CA PRO A 42 16.21 -9.43 1.15
C PRO A 42 16.50 -9.00 -0.29
N VAL A 43 15.49 -8.98 -1.15
CA VAL A 43 15.62 -8.46 -2.52
C VAL A 43 15.95 -6.98 -2.56
N ILE A 44 15.41 -6.17 -1.64
CA ILE A 44 15.71 -4.74 -1.50
C ILE A 44 17.11 -4.57 -0.93
N GLU A 45 17.45 -5.34 0.10
CA GLU A 45 18.76 -5.26 0.75
C GLU A 45 19.91 -5.59 -0.21
N ARG A 46 19.72 -6.59 -1.09
CA ARG A 46 20.71 -6.95 -2.12
C ARG A 46 20.96 -5.84 -3.13
N LEU A 47 19.98 -4.97 -3.35
CA LEU A 47 20.11 -3.82 -4.24
C LEU A 47 20.75 -2.61 -3.55
N GLY A 48 20.85 -2.63 -2.22
CA GLY A 48 21.45 -1.55 -1.43
C GLY A 48 20.66 -0.25 -1.52
N LEU A 49 19.33 -0.32 -1.69
CA LEU A 49 18.50 0.88 -1.84
C LEU A 49 18.35 1.64 -0.51
N THR A 50 18.33 2.97 -0.58
CA THR A 50 18.02 3.88 0.53
C THR A 50 16.69 4.62 0.28
N ASP A 51 16.12 5.21 1.34
CA ASP A 51 14.80 5.90 1.34
C ASP A 51 13.72 5.10 0.59
N VAL A 52 13.52 3.87 1.05
CA VAL A 52 12.71 2.88 0.35
C VAL A 52 11.23 3.03 0.72
N VAL A 53 10.40 3.19 -0.31
CA VAL A 53 8.94 3.12 -0.23
C VAL A 53 8.49 1.77 -0.81
N VAL A 54 7.75 1.00 -0.02
CA VAL A 54 7.19 -0.30 -0.41
C VAL A 54 5.68 -0.17 -0.52
N THR A 55 5.17 -0.19 -1.75
CA THR A 55 3.75 -0.03 -2.05
C THR A 55 3.10 -1.35 -2.45
N PHE A 56 2.09 -1.78 -1.72
CA PHE A 56 1.21 -2.87 -2.13
C PHE A 56 0.02 -2.32 -2.91
N LYS A 57 0.07 -2.47 -4.22
CA LYS A 57 -1.02 -2.12 -5.13
C LYS A 57 -2.00 -3.29 -5.22
N MET A 58 -3.26 -3.05 -4.85
CA MET A 58 -4.30 -4.08 -4.79
C MET A 58 -5.40 -3.75 -5.80
N LYS A 59 -5.32 -4.38 -6.96
CA LYS A 59 -6.31 -4.26 -8.04
C LYS A 59 -6.49 -5.61 -8.72
N ASP A 60 -7.50 -6.36 -8.28
CA ASP A 60 -7.78 -7.76 -8.62
C ASP A 60 -6.70 -8.77 -8.17
N ARG A 61 -5.43 -8.37 -8.27
CA ARG A 61 -4.22 -9.03 -7.75
C ARG A 61 -3.40 -8.04 -6.95
N VAL A 62 -2.49 -8.58 -6.15
CA VAL A 62 -1.53 -7.80 -5.37
C VAL A 62 -0.24 -7.62 -6.17
N ARG A 63 0.24 -6.39 -6.29
CA ARG A 63 1.56 -6.07 -6.87
C ARG A 63 2.38 -5.33 -5.83
N LEU A 64 3.60 -5.77 -5.61
CA LEU A 64 4.57 -5.06 -4.80
C LEU A 64 5.32 -4.08 -5.70
N ILE A 65 5.31 -2.80 -5.34
CA ILE A 65 6.10 -1.77 -6.01
C ILE A 65 7.10 -1.25 -4.99
N VAL A 66 8.38 -1.37 -5.29
CA VAL A 66 9.46 -0.86 -4.45
C VAL A 66 10.11 0.29 -5.17
N THR A 67 10.15 1.46 -4.54
CA THR A 67 10.87 2.64 -5.04
C THR A 67 11.91 3.05 -4.01
N GLY A 68 13.12 3.40 -4.44
CA GLY A 68 14.18 3.91 -3.56
C GLY A 68 15.36 4.43 -4.36
N TYR A 69 16.36 4.98 -3.66
CA TYR A 69 17.59 5.48 -4.28
C TYR A 69 18.67 4.40 -4.30
N PRO A 70 19.35 4.18 -5.43
CA PRO A 70 20.51 3.32 -5.48
C PRO A 70 21.69 3.95 -4.73
N PRO A 71 22.70 3.16 -4.34
CA PRO A 71 23.91 3.72 -3.75
C PRO A 71 24.62 4.65 -4.72
N GLU A 72 25.34 5.65 -4.21
CA GLU A 72 26.19 6.50 -5.05
C GLU A 72 27.22 5.66 -5.85
N PRO A 73 27.60 6.08 -7.07
CA PRO A 73 27.28 7.35 -7.73
C PRO A 73 26.09 7.28 -8.69
N PHE A 74 25.23 6.27 -8.59
CA PHE A 74 24.14 6.09 -9.56
C PHE A 74 23.04 7.15 -9.36
N PRO A 75 22.73 7.99 -10.36
CA PRO A 75 21.70 9.01 -10.21
C PRO A 75 20.29 8.45 -10.41
N GLY A 76 19.30 9.07 -9.75
CA GLY A 76 17.87 8.81 -9.95
C GLY A 76 17.29 7.77 -8.99
N ASP A 77 16.01 7.48 -9.21
CA ASP A 77 15.18 6.56 -8.44
C ASP A 77 15.03 5.21 -9.19
N VAL A 78 15.14 4.11 -8.45
CA VAL A 78 14.90 2.76 -8.97
C VAL A 78 13.50 2.35 -8.55
N THR A 79 12.70 1.88 -9.51
CA THR A 79 11.39 1.27 -9.25
C THR A 79 11.37 -0.18 -9.72
N LEU A 80 11.03 -1.09 -8.82
CA LEU A 80 10.79 -2.50 -9.09
C LEU A 80 9.30 -2.78 -8.94
N ALA A 81 8.73 -3.51 -9.90
CA ALA A 81 7.37 -4.01 -9.82
C ALA A 81 7.42 -5.54 -9.82
N ILE A 82 6.91 -6.15 -8.75
CA ILE A 82 6.85 -7.60 -8.59
C ILE A 82 5.40 -8.01 -8.55
N ASP A 83 5.00 -8.86 -9.49
CA ASP A 83 3.64 -9.37 -9.59
C ASP A 83 3.38 -10.48 -8.57
N GLU A 84 2.10 -10.65 -8.20
CA GLU A 84 1.70 -11.66 -7.20
C GLU A 84 2.19 -13.07 -7.54
N ALA A 85 2.27 -13.40 -8.83
CA ALA A 85 2.72 -14.71 -9.30
C ALA A 85 4.18 -15.01 -8.91
N ASP A 86 4.99 -13.97 -8.68
CA ASP A 86 6.40 -14.06 -8.31
C ASP A 86 6.61 -14.04 -6.80
N PHE A 87 5.57 -13.76 -6.00
CA PHE A 87 5.65 -13.70 -4.53
C PHE A 87 6.19 -14.96 -3.85
N PRO A 88 5.99 -16.20 -4.38
CA PRO A 88 6.65 -17.38 -3.84
C PRO A 88 8.18 -17.30 -3.84
N GLY A 89 8.78 -16.52 -4.74
CA GLY A 89 10.23 -16.28 -4.82
C GLY A 89 10.71 -15.04 -4.08
N VAL A 90 9.79 -14.23 -3.51
CA VAL A 90 10.12 -13.04 -2.73
C VAL A 90 10.14 -13.41 -1.26
N GLU A 91 11.30 -13.34 -0.65
CA GLU A 91 11.43 -13.55 0.80
C GLU A 91 10.99 -12.30 1.58
N PHE A 92 10.31 -12.55 2.68
CA PHE A 92 9.95 -11.58 3.71
C PHE A 92 10.54 -12.03 5.04
N GLU A 93 11.21 -11.12 5.74
CA GLU A 93 11.83 -11.40 7.03
C GLU A 93 11.29 -10.48 8.11
N LEU A 94 10.96 -11.08 9.26
CA LEU A 94 10.72 -10.34 10.50
C LEU A 94 11.97 -10.43 11.38
N LEU A 95 12.56 -9.28 11.68
CA LEU A 95 13.79 -9.11 12.44
C LEU A 95 13.53 -9.09 13.96
N ASP A 96 14.50 -9.62 14.71
CA ASP A 96 14.50 -9.62 16.18
C ASP A 96 14.76 -8.21 16.75
N GLU A 97 15.47 -7.37 16.01
CA GLU A 97 15.76 -5.97 16.35
C GLU A 97 15.20 -5.02 15.28
N PRO A 98 14.80 -3.79 15.65
CA PRO A 98 14.36 -2.81 14.67
C PRO A 98 15.54 -2.36 13.79
N ARG A 99 15.23 -2.06 12.53
CA ARG A 99 16.12 -1.39 11.58
C ARG A 99 16.30 0.06 11.98
N ASP A 100 17.50 0.57 11.74
CA ASP A 100 17.80 2.00 11.91
C ASP A 100 16.97 2.86 10.95
N ILE A 101 16.77 2.37 9.72
CA ILE A 101 15.97 3.01 8.69
C ILE A 101 14.91 2.01 8.19
N PRO A 102 13.68 2.07 8.73
CA PRO A 102 12.56 1.27 8.26
C PRO A 102 12.13 1.67 6.84
N TYR A 103 11.50 0.74 6.13
CA TYR A 103 10.79 1.09 4.89
C TYR A 103 9.55 1.91 5.20
N GLU A 104 9.19 2.83 4.31
CA GLU A 104 7.86 3.43 4.32
C GLU A 104 6.89 2.51 3.58
N PHE A 105 5.93 1.94 4.30
CA PHE A 105 4.90 1.10 3.69
C PHE A 105 3.71 1.92 3.23
N CYS A 106 3.29 1.63 2.00
CA CYS A 106 2.11 2.17 1.39
C CYS A 106 1.19 1.04 0.91
N THR A 107 -0.11 1.26 0.93
CA THR A 107 -1.08 0.39 0.26
C THR A 107 -1.98 1.21 -0.64
N MET A 108 -2.38 0.65 -1.78
CA MET A 108 -3.30 1.27 -2.72
C MET A 108 -4.44 0.29 -3.02
N ASP A 109 -5.62 0.58 -2.50
CA ASP A 109 -6.84 -0.21 -2.66
C ASP A 109 -7.73 0.35 -3.76
N TYR A 110 -7.94 -0.45 -4.80
CA TYR A 110 -8.85 -0.14 -5.91
C TYR A 110 -10.21 -0.85 -5.79
N GLY A 111 -10.51 -1.52 -4.68
CA GLY A 111 -11.73 -2.32 -4.49
C GLY A 111 -13.04 -1.54 -4.63
N PHE A 112 -13.01 -0.22 -4.41
CA PHE A 112 -14.15 0.67 -4.61
C PHE A 112 -13.97 1.63 -5.78
N ALA A 113 -12.95 1.43 -6.62
CA ALA A 113 -12.71 2.27 -7.77
C ALA A 113 -13.96 2.30 -8.68
N GLY A 114 -14.38 3.50 -9.07
CA GLY A 114 -15.56 3.74 -9.89
C GLY A 114 -16.89 3.77 -9.14
N ARG A 115 -16.93 3.45 -7.83
CA ARG A 115 -18.16 3.60 -7.04
C ARG A 115 -18.53 5.05 -6.86
N THR A 116 -19.81 5.32 -7.03
CA THR A 116 -20.39 6.65 -6.85
C THR A 116 -20.41 7.01 -5.36
N MET A 117 -20.11 8.27 -5.08
CA MET A 117 -20.05 8.80 -3.73
C MET A 117 -20.50 10.27 -3.71
N THR A 118 -20.77 10.76 -2.50
CA THR A 118 -21.03 12.17 -2.22
C THR A 118 -20.07 12.67 -1.15
N ILE A 119 -19.48 13.85 -1.36
CA ILE A 119 -18.68 14.55 -0.35
C ILE A 119 -19.61 15.04 0.76
N THR A 120 -19.29 14.72 2.01
CA THR A 120 -20.12 15.07 3.18
C THR A 120 -19.64 16.32 3.89
N GLU A 121 -18.36 16.68 3.76
CA GLU A 121 -17.73 17.76 4.52
C GLU A 121 -16.84 18.68 3.67
N GLY A 122 -16.63 19.91 4.15
CA GLY A 122 -15.72 20.88 3.53
C GLY A 122 -16.30 21.66 2.33
N PRO A 123 -15.45 22.37 1.56
CA PRO A 123 -15.88 23.32 0.52
C PRO A 123 -16.59 22.70 -0.69
N ARG A 124 -16.64 21.37 -0.77
CA ARG A 124 -17.29 20.61 -1.85
C ARG A 124 -18.41 19.71 -1.31
N ALA A 125 -18.87 19.92 -0.08
CA ALA A 125 -19.98 19.16 0.50
C ALA A 125 -21.21 19.17 -0.43
N GLY A 126 -21.80 17.99 -0.62
CA GLY A 126 -22.90 17.73 -1.56
C GLY A 126 -22.45 17.40 -2.99
N ALA A 127 -21.19 17.61 -3.35
CA ALA A 127 -20.69 17.23 -4.67
C ALA A 127 -20.65 15.70 -4.83
N THR A 128 -21.10 15.22 -5.99
CA THR A 128 -21.04 13.81 -6.38
C THR A 128 -19.81 13.53 -7.23
N GLY A 129 -19.37 12.28 -7.17
CA GLY A 129 -18.24 11.82 -7.97
C GLY A 129 -18.00 10.33 -7.82
N ARG A 130 -16.79 9.92 -8.20
CA ARG A 130 -16.34 8.54 -8.11
C ARG A 130 -15.04 8.45 -7.34
N LEU A 131 -14.94 7.43 -6.50
CA LEU A 131 -13.67 7.06 -5.88
C LEU A 131 -12.75 6.45 -6.94
N VAL A 132 -11.47 6.81 -6.95
CA VAL A 132 -10.46 6.27 -7.86
C VAL A 132 -9.58 5.24 -7.15
N VAL A 133 -9.11 5.57 -5.95
CA VAL A 133 -8.25 4.71 -5.13
C VAL A 133 -8.27 5.20 -3.68
N SER A 134 -8.20 4.27 -2.74
CA SER A 134 -7.88 4.55 -1.34
C SER A 134 -6.43 4.19 -1.09
N ALA A 135 -5.66 5.06 -0.46
CA ALA A 135 -4.27 4.84 -0.15
C ALA A 135 -4.02 4.96 1.35
N THR A 136 -3.18 4.08 1.88
CA THR A 136 -2.54 4.26 3.19
C THR A 136 -1.07 4.57 2.95
N ILE A 137 -0.57 5.65 3.54
CA ILE A 137 0.83 6.12 3.44
C ILE A 137 1.34 6.29 4.87
N GLY A 138 2.14 5.33 5.34
CA GLY A 138 2.48 5.24 6.76
C GLY A 138 1.20 5.18 7.62
N ALA A 139 1.01 6.14 8.51
CA ALA A 139 -0.17 6.24 9.38
C ALA A 139 -1.34 7.04 8.78
N ARG A 140 -1.21 7.58 7.56
CA ARG A 140 -2.22 8.43 6.92
C ARG A 140 -3.08 7.63 5.95
N GLU A 141 -4.38 7.91 5.95
CA GLU A 141 -5.32 7.41 4.93
C GLU A 141 -5.72 8.58 4.02
N GLU A 142 -5.69 8.38 2.70
CA GLU A 142 -6.11 9.36 1.70
C GLU A 142 -6.90 8.68 0.58
N HIS A 143 -7.87 9.38 0.03
CA HIS A 143 -8.73 8.90 -1.04
C HIS A 143 -8.65 9.83 -2.23
N ARG A 144 -8.30 9.28 -3.39
CA ARG A 144 -8.36 10.03 -4.65
C ARG A 144 -9.74 9.91 -5.25
N VAL A 145 -10.37 11.03 -5.55
CA VAL A 145 -11.75 11.09 -6.05
C VAL A 145 -11.81 11.98 -7.28
N VAL A 146 -12.74 11.71 -8.18
CA VAL A 146 -13.03 12.56 -9.34
C VAL A 146 -14.51 12.95 -9.27
N LEU A 147 -14.78 14.24 -9.13
CA LEU A 147 -16.13 14.78 -9.10
C LEU A 147 -16.75 14.73 -10.51
N ASP A 148 -18.07 14.78 -10.59
CA ASP A 148 -18.79 14.78 -11.88
C ASP A 148 -18.48 16.01 -12.74
N THR A 149 -17.92 17.08 -12.13
CA THR A 149 -17.37 18.25 -12.82
C THR A 149 -16.05 17.97 -13.55
N GLY A 150 -15.43 16.80 -13.33
CA GLY A 150 -14.09 16.43 -13.79
C GLY A 150 -12.96 16.86 -12.87
N GLU A 151 -13.25 17.60 -11.79
CA GLU A 151 -12.27 18.01 -10.77
C GLU A 151 -11.76 16.77 -10.00
N ALA A 152 -10.44 16.63 -9.88
CA ALA A 152 -9.83 15.50 -9.19
C ALA A 152 -9.18 15.96 -7.87
N LEU A 153 -9.59 15.34 -6.76
CA LEU A 153 -9.29 15.77 -5.40
C LEU A 153 -8.71 14.62 -4.57
N SER A 154 -7.90 14.95 -3.57
CA SER A 154 -7.54 14.02 -2.50
C SER A 154 -8.29 14.43 -1.24
N VAL A 155 -8.97 13.47 -0.60
CA VAL A 155 -9.76 13.69 0.61
C VAL A 155 -9.35 12.71 1.71
N GLY A 156 -9.47 13.13 2.97
CA GLY A 156 -9.19 12.27 4.13
C GLY A 156 -10.31 11.27 4.41
N PRO A 157 -10.12 10.38 5.39
CA PRO A 157 -11.14 9.42 5.79
C PRO A 157 -12.38 10.12 6.34
N GLY A 158 -13.56 9.56 6.05
CA GLY A 158 -14.85 10.07 6.56
C GLY A 158 -15.45 11.27 5.82
N VAL A 159 -14.74 11.84 4.83
CA VAL A 159 -15.17 13.03 4.07
C VAL A 159 -16.18 12.72 2.96
N PHE A 160 -16.52 11.44 2.75
CA PHE A 160 -17.52 11.03 1.78
C PHE A 160 -18.28 9.78 2.23
N THR A 161 -19.43 9.54 1.60
CA THR A 161 -20.19 8.31 1.71
C THR A 161 -20.48 7.74 0.33
N PHE A 162 -20.49 6.41 0.21
CA PHE A 162 -20.92 5.77 -1.02
C PHE A 162 -22.42 5.89 -1.20
N LEU A 163 -22.84 6.16 -2.44
CA LEU A 163 -24.24 6.07 -2.81
C LEU A 163 -24.65 4.60 -3.01
N PRO A 164 -25.94 4.27 -2.82
CA PRO A 164 -26.48 2.93 -3.04
C PRO A 164 -26.20 2.39 -4.45
#